data_AF-A0A2V8YD56-F1
#
_entry.id   AF-A0A2V8YD56-F1
#
_cell.length_a   1.000
_cell.length_b   1.000
_cell.length_c   1.000
_cell.angle_alpha   90.00
_cell.angle_beta   90.00
_cell.angle_gamma   90.00
#
_symmetry.space_group_name_H-M   'P 1'
#
loop_
_entity.id
_entity.type
_entity.pdbx_description
1 polymer ?
#
loop_
_entity_poly.entity_id
_entity_poly.type
_entity_poly.pdbx_seq_one_letter_code
_entity_poly.pdbx_strand_id
1 'polypeptide(L)'
;MNTIRLSTFVLLLLVCSVACPQYQGPVGNGHKRKRWAEPPDQRNATRLSNMPDPQELKKDADELAKLSQTIPADVEAISRGLVSSNLNERLKRIEKLSKKLRDAVERSKP
;
A
#
# COMPACT_ATOMS: atom_id res chain seq x y z
N MET A 1 -26.95 30.46 -1.26
CA MET A 1 -26.39 30.33 0.11
C MET A 1 -25.80 28.93 0.34
N ASN A 2 -24.87 28.44 -0.50
CA ASN A 2 -24.32 27.06 -0.36
C ASN A 2 -22.78 26.98 -0.40
N THR A 3 -22.06 28.09 -0.55
CA THR A 3 -20.58 28.10 -0.65
C THR A 3 -19.88 28.12 0.72
N ILE A 4 -20.55 28.65 1.75
CA ILE A 4 -20.01 28.77 3.11
C ILE A 4 -19.88 27.39 3.79
N ARG A 5 -20.76 26.43 3.44
CA ARG A 5 -20.78 25.07 4.00
C ARG A 5 -19.62 24.18 3.52
N LEU A 6 -19.16 24.37 2.28
CA LEU A 6 -18.01 23.64 1.74
C LEU A 6 -16.69 24.15 2.31
N SER A 7 -16.57 25.48 2.48
CA SER A 7 -15.35 26.10 3.02
C SER A 7 -15.06 25.66 4.45
N THR A 8 -16.09 25.47 5.28
CA THR A 8 -15.93 24.97 6.65
C THR A 8 -15.50 23.51 6.69
N PHE A 9 -15.98 22.67 5.76
CA PHE A 9 -15.59 21.26 5.67
C PHE A 9 -14.11 21.09 5.26
N VAL A 10 -13.64 21.93 4.34
CA VAL A 10 -12.24 21.91 3.89
C VAL A 10 -11.28 22.40 4.98
N LEU A 11 -11.68 23.43 5.76
CA LEU A 11 -10.88 23.92 6.88
C LEU A 11 -10.80 22.89 8.03
N LEU A 12 -11.86 22.14 8.29
CA LEU A 12 -11.93 21.17 9.38
C LEU A 12 -11.09 19.91 9.11
N LEU A 13 -10.94 19.50 7.83
CA LEU A 13 -10.06 18.41 7.44
C LEU A 13 -8.55 18.77 7.53
N LEU A 14 -8.20 20.06 7.48
CA LEU A 14 -6.81 20.52 7.53
C LEU A 14 -6.21 20.49 8.96
N VAL A 15 -7.05 20.52 10.00
CA VAL A 15 -6.59 20.70 11.40
C VAL A 15 -6.29 19.37 12.13
N CYS A 16 -6.70 18.22 11.60
CA CYS A 16 -6.60 16.93 12.32
C CYS A 16 -5.27 16.15 12.12
N SER A 17 -4.27 16.67 11.41
CA SER A 17 -3.07 15.87 11.06
C SER A 17 -1.89 15.93 12.04
N VAL A 18 -1.98 16.58 13.21
CA VAL A 18 -0.84 16.66 14.14
C VAL A 18 -1.19 16.14 15.52
N ALA A 19 -1.31 14.81 15.62
CA ALA A 19 -1.12 14.10 16.88
C ALA A 19 -0.73 12.64 16.59
N CYS A 20 0.52 12.42 16.17
CA CYS A 20 1.13 11.09 16.26
C CYS A 20 1.76 10.96 17.66
N PRO A 21 1.17 10.21 18.61
CA PRO A 21 1.87 9.91 19.84
C PRO A 21 3.08 9.02 19.52
N GLN A 22 4.29 9.53 19.77
CA GLN A 22 5.51 8.73 19.81
C GLN A 22 5.45 7.81 21.04
N TYR A 23 4.93 6.60 20.85
CA TYR A 23 5.05 5.53 21.83
C TYR A 23 6.47 4.96 21.77
N GLN A 24 7.34 5.39 22.67
CA GLN A 24 8.72 4.92 22.79
C GLN A 24 8.76 3.77 23.81
N GLY A 25 8.56 2.54 23.32
CA GLY A 25 8.70 1.32 24.11
C GLY A 25 10.18 0.91 24.34
N PRO A 26 10.46 -0.02 25.28
CA PRO A 26 11.80 -0.26 25.80
C PRO A 26 12.78 -0.75 24.74
N VAL A 27 14.00 -0.19 24.75
CA VAL A 27 15.14 -0.56 23.91
C VAL A 27 15.53 -2.03 24.15
N GLY A 28 15.09 -2.89 23.22
CA GLY A 28 15.44 -4.30 23.19
C GLY A 28 16.84 -4.54 22.64
N ASN A 29 17.75 -4.90 23.55
CA ASN A 29 18.93 -5.76 23.45
C ASN A 29 19.66 -5.86 22.08
N GLY A 30 20.89 -5.36 22.07
CA GLY A 30 21.81 -5.37 20.94
C GLY A 30 22.21 -6.78 20.49
N HIS A 31 21.66 -7.21 19.36
CA HIS A 31 22.30 -8.23 18.54
C HIS A 31 23.35 -7.55 17.64
N LYS A 32 24.63 -7.70 18.00
CA LYS A 32 25.76 -7.40 17.10
C LYS A 32 25.62 -8.23 15.82
N ARG A 33 24.94 -7.70 14.81
CA ARG A 33 25.05 -8.19 13.43
C ARG A 33 26.48 -7.92 12.96
N LYS A 34 27.26 -8.99 12.80
CA LYS A 34 28.56 -8.93 12.14
C LYS A 34 28.33 -8.40 10.73
N ARG A 35 28.73 -7.15 10.51
CA ARG A 35 28.69 -6.45 9.23
C ARG A 35 29.77 -7.05 8.34
N TRP A 36 29.45 -8.12 7.63
CA TRP A 36 30.18 -8.44 6.41
C TRP A 36 29.83 -7.34 5.40
N ALA A 37 30.83 -6.60 4.95
CA ALA A 37 30.67 -5.67 3.85
C ALA A 37 30.44 -6.51 2.58
N GLU A 38 29.19 -6.68 2.18
CA GLU A 38 28.90 -7.21 0.84
C GLU A 38 29.53 -6.27 -0.20
N PRO A 39 30.25 -6.81 -1.21
CA PRO A 39 30.77 -6.00 -2.31
C PRO A 39 29.63 -5.24 -3.01
N PRO A 40 29.79 -3.94 -3.29
CA PRO A 40 28.73 -3.12 -3.90
C PRO A 40 28.22 -3.68 -5.23
N ASP A 41 29.04 -4.45 -5.96
CA ASP A 41 28.66 -5.05 -7.25
C ASP A 41 27.53 -6.09 -7.16
N GLN A 42 27.45 -6.89 -6.09
CA GLN A 42 26.37 -7.89 -5.97
C GLN A 42 25.01 -7.23 -5.77
N ARG A 43 24.96 -6.11 -5.04
CA ARG A 43 23.71 -5.42 -4.74
C ARG A 43 23.12 -4.74 -6.00
N ASN A 44 23.99 -4.26 -6.88
CA ASN A 44 23.62 -3.59 -8.13
C ASN A 44 23.14 -4.59 -9.20
N ALA A 45 23.86 -5.72 -9.35
CA ALA A 45 23.47 -6.79 -10.27
C ALA A 45 22.10 -7.39 -9.90
N THR A 46 21.82 -7.53 -8.60
CA THR A 46 20.53 -8.07 -8.11
C THR A 46 19.37 -7.09 -8.29
N ARG A 47 19.62 -5.76 -8.29
CA ARG A 47 18.57 -4.76 -8.54
C ARG A 47 18.15 -4.68 -10.01
N LEU A 48 19.11 -4.72 -10.93
CA LEU A 48 18.84 -4.64 -12.37
C LEU A 48 18.16 -5.90 -12.92
N SER A 49 18.52 -7.07 -12.41
CA SER A 49 17.93 -8.36 -12.81
C SER A 49 16.45 -8.53 -12.39
N ASN A 50 15.99 -7.78 -11.39
CA ASN A 50 14.64 -7.91 -10.83
C ASN A 50 13.66 -6.80 -11.26
N MET A 51 13.98 -6.02 -12.30
CA MET A 51 13.05 -5.01 -12.80
C MET A 51 11.82 -5.71 -13.40
N PRO A 52 10.60 -5.50 -12.87
CA PRO A 52 9.41 -6.12 -13.43
C PRO A 52 9.15 -5.61 -14.84
N ASP A 53 8.70 -6.50 -15.72
CA ASP A 53 8.30 -6.13 -17.08
C ASP A 53 7.18 -5.06 -17.05
N PRO A 54 7.34 -3.92 -17.74
CA PRO A 54 6.31 -2.89 -17.82
C PRO A 54 4.94 -3.41 -18.29
N GLN A 55 4.91 -4.41 -19.16
CA GLN A 55 3.66 -4.99 -19.62
C GLN A 55 2.96 -5.81 -18.52
N GLU A 56 3.71 -6.51 -17.68
CA GLU A 56 3.18 -7.16 -16.48
C GLU A 56 2.64 -6.16 -15.47
N LEU A 57 3.37 -5.07 -15.20
CA LEU A 57 2.92 -4.03 -14.27
C LEU A 57 1.60 -3.39 -14.72
N LYS A 58 1.43 -3.19 -16.03
CA LYS A 58 0.17 -2.70 -16.59
C LYS A 58 -0.97 -3.70 -16.35
N LYS A 59 -0.74 -4.99 -16.61
CA LYS A 59 -1.74 -6.04 -16.36
C LYS A 59 -2.13 -6.11 -14.89
N ASP A 60 -1.16 -6.02 -13.98
CA ASP A 60 -1.40 -6.01 -12.54
C ASP A 60 -2.25 -4.80 -12.10
N ALA A 61 -2.00 -3.62 -12.69
CA ALA A 61 -2.77 -2.42 -12.43
C ALA A 61 -4.22 -2.53 -12.96
N ASP A 62 -4.40 -3.04 -14.18
CA ASP A 62 -5.72 -3.28 -14.77
C ASP A 62 -6.53 -4.30 -13.93
N GLU A 63 -5.86 -5.36 -13.45
CA GLU A 63 -6.47 -6.35 -12.58
C GLU A 63 -6.88 -5.74 -11.23
N LEU A 64 -6.00 -4.94 -10.60
CA LEU A 64 -6.30 -4.26 -9.34
C LEU A 64 -7.53 -3.35 -9.50
N ALA A 65 -7.62 -2.60 -10.60
CA ALA A 65 -8.75 -1.72 -10.88
C ALA A 65 -10.05 -2.52 -11.00
N LYS A 66 -10.03 -3.62 -11.76
CA LYS A 66 -11.19 -4.50 -11.93
C LYS A 66 -11.66 -5.12 -10.62
N LEU A 67 -10.74 -5.62 -9.79
CA LEU A 67 -11.11 -6.20 -8.49
C LEU A 67 -11.68 -5.14 -7.55
N SER A 68 -11.10 -3.94 -7.55
CA SER A 68 -11.53 -2.85 -6.67
C SER A 68 -12.94 -2.33 -6.98
N GLN A 69 -13.36 -2.34 -8.25
CA GLN A 69 -14.71 -1.94 -8.68
C GLN A 69 -15.83 -2.75 -8.02
N THR A 70 -15.54 -3.98 -7.59
CA THR A 70 -16.54 -4.89 -7.02
C THR A 70 -16.70 -4.76 -5.50
N ILE A 71 -15.77 -4.08 -4.83
CA ILE A 71 -15.75 -3.93 -3.38
C ILE A 71 -17.01 -3.24 -2.82
N PRO A 72 -17.54 -2.16 -3.41
CA PRO A 72 -18.75 -1.51 -2.89
C PRO A 72 -19.95 -2.46 -2.79
N ALA A 73 -20.18 -3.27 -3.83
CA ALA A 73 -21.28 -4.23 -3.87
C ALA A 73 -21.12 -5.34 -2.82
N ASP A 74 -19.89 -5.83 -2.62
CA ASP A 74 -19.61 -6.82 -1.60
C ASP A 74 -19.76 -6.26 -0.17
N VAL A 75 -19.37 -5.01 0.06
CA VAL A 75 -19.57 -4.32 1.35
C VAL A 75 -21.07 -4.13 1.63
N GLU A 76 -21.85 -3.79 0.60
CA GLU A 76 -23.31 -3.72 0.70
C GLU A 76 -23.92 -5.09 1.05
N ALA A 77 -23.38 -6.17 0.50
CA ALA A 77 -23.80 -7.52 0.86
C ALA A 77 -23.47 -7.87 2.32
N ILE A 78 -22.29 -7.47 2.83
CA ILE A 78 -21.96 -7.62 4.26
C ILE A 78 -22.96 -6.87 5.13
N SER A 79 -23.35 -5.66 4.73
CA SER A 79 -24.32 -4.85 5.48
C SER A 79 -25.68 -5.54 5.64
N ARG A 80 -26.00 -6.47 4.73
CA ARG A 80 -27.18 -7.33 4.76
C ARG A 80 -26.96 -8.68 5.47
N GLY A 81 -25.81 -8.87 6.10
CA GLY A 81 -25.45 -10.12 6.78
C GLY A 81 -24.91 -11.22 5.87
N LEU A 82 -24.63 -10.92 4.60
CA LEU A 82 -24.06 -11.89 3.66
C LEU A 82 -22.53 -11.78 3.67
N VAL A 83 -21.86 -12.67 4.42
CA VAL A 83 -20.39 -12.75 4.42
C VAL A 83 -19.93 -13.73 3.35
N SER A 84 -19.45 -13.17 2.25
CA SER A 84 -18.88 -13.94 1.14
C SER A 84 -17.38 -14.18 1.36
N SER A 85 -16.95 -15.44 1.38
CA SER A 85 -15.52 -15.82 1.42
C SER A 85 -14.73 -15.24 0.24
N ASN A 86 -15.42 -14.98 -0.88
CA ASN A 86 -14.85 -14.41 -2.08
C ASN A 86 -14.39 -12.95 -1.86
N LEU A 87 -15.05 -12.16 -1.00
CA LEU A 87 -14.59 -10.81 -0.69
C LEU A 87 -13.22 -10.82 0.00
N ASN A 88 -13.02 -11.69 0.99
CA ASN A 88 -11.75 -11.76 1.72
C ASN A 88 -10.58 -12.13 0.81
N GLU A 89 -10.76 -13.14 -0.05
CA GLU A 89 -9.74 -13.54 -1.03
C GLU A 89 -9.46 -12.43 -2.06
N ARG A 90 -10.51 -11.69 -2.46
CA ARG A 90 -10.36 -10.55 -3.36
C ARG A 90 -9.55 -9.42 -2.73
N LEU A 91 -9.82 -9.09 -1.47
CA LEU A 91 -9.06 -8.07 -0.72
C LEU A 91 -7.59 -8.47 -0.58
N LYS A 92 -7.29 -9.74 -0.25
CA LYS A 92 -5.90 -10.25 -0.22
C LYS A 92 -5.22 -10.11 -1.59
N ARG A 93 -5.95 -10.35 -2.68
CA ARG A 93 -5.41 -10.22 -4.04
C ARG A 93 -5.12 -8.76 -4.38
N ILE A 94 -6.02 -7.84 -4.03
CA ILE A 94 -5.80 -6.39 -4.16
C ILE A 94 -4.56 -5.95 -3.37
N GLU A 95 -4.41 -6.42 -2.12
CA GLU A 95 -3.23 -6.12 -1.29
C GLU A 95 -1.93 -6.54 -2.00
N LYS A 96 -1.87 -7.78 -2.49
CA LYS A 96 -0.70 -8.29 -3.21
C LYS A 96 -0.35 -7.47 -4.45
N LEU A 97 -1.35 -7.15 -5.27
CA LEU A 97 -1.15 -6.33 -6.48
C LEU A 97 -0.68 -4.92 -6.12
N SER A 98 -1.32 -4.28 -5.14
CA SER A 98 -0.96 -2.93 -4.69
C SER A 98 0.49 -2.86 -4.19
N LYS A 99 0.92 -3.89 -3.44
CA LYS A 99 2.28 -4.02 -2.96
C LYS A 99 3.27 -4.20 -4.11
N LYS A 100 2.98 -5.09 -5.07
CA LYS A 100 3.85 -5.31 -6.24
C LYS A 100 4.05 -4.03 -7.04
N LEU A 101 2.97 -3.28 -7.28
CA LEU A 101 3.02 -1.99 -8.00
C LEU A 101 3.82 -0.94 -7.23
N ARG A 102 3.59 -0.79 -5.92
CA ARG A 102 4.36 0.15 -5.09
C ARG A 102 5.84 -0.19 -5.08
N ASP A 103 6.19 -1.46 -4.88
CA ASP A 103 7.57 -1.92 -4.86
C ASP A 103 8.24 -1.74 -6.25
N ALA A 104 7.48 -1.74 -7.35
CA ALA A 104 7.97 -1.37 -8.67
C ALA A 104 8.25 0.14 -8.80
N VAL A 105 7.34 0.98 -8.29
CA VAL A 105 7.55 2.44 -8.24
C VAL A 105 8.78 2.81 -7.41
N GLU A 106 8.94 2.21 -6.23
CA GLU A 106 10.11 2.43 -5.36
C GLU A 106 11.43 2.05 -6.05
N ARG A 107 11.42 0.97 -6.85
CA ARG A 107 12.59 0.53 -7.62
C ARG A 107 12.87 1.39 -8.86
N SER A 108 11.86 2.08 -9.39
CA SER A 108 12.02 2.99 -10.53
C SER A 108 12.64 4.34 -10.17
N LYS A 109 12.77 4.64 -8.87
CA LYS A 109 13.38 5.89 -8.38
C LYS A 109 14.89 5.89 -8.68
N PRO A 110 15.44 6.97 -9.26
CA PRO A 110 16.88 7.11 -9.51
C PRO A 110 17.68 7.19 -8.20
#